data_AF-A0A1E7EYI9-F1
#
_entry.id   AF-A0A1E7EYI9-F1
#
_cell.length_a   1.000
_cell.length_b   1.000
_cell.length_c   1.000
_cell.angle_alpha   90.00
_cell.angle_beta   90.00
_cell.angle_gamma   90.00
#
_symmetry.space_group_name_H-M   'P 1'
#
loop_
_entity.id
_entity.type
_entity.pdbx_description
1 polymer ?
#
loop_
_entity_poly.entity_id
_entity_poly.type
_entity_poly.pdbx_seq_one_letter_code
_entity_poly.pdbx_strand_id
1 'polypeptide(L)'
;MMPFIVLLALNFIFLIVWTVKDPLVWKRIDLGRDSEGTFLSVGLCAASGKTSAVMFGLIVTINIVAVAFASVQAYQTRHLSVAYHESKFVGLSLASILQSLLIGIPLLFITNQNSVAKYSIRTILVFAICMSVLCFIFLPKMNRGKNTTGHTNRSSSFMSGSRRGKSNITSSNMTQSTDGNIKSSRYIKVRSNGNNTAVNEEIERLKEEVKRLQIIVAQP
;
A
#
# COMPACT_ATOMS: atom_id res chain seq x y z
N MET A 1 -1.37 9.52 15.97
CA MET A 1 -2.17 8.64 16.85
C MET A 1 -3.40 9.34 17.41
N MET A 2 -3.26 10.47 18.12
CA MET A 2 -4.38 11.24 18.69
C MET A 2 -5.57 11.49 17.73
N PRO A 3 -5.38 12.00 16.50
CA PRO A 3 -6.52 12.26 15.60
C PRO A 3 -7.29 11.00 15.20
N PHE A 4 -6.60 9.86 15.11
CA PHE A 4 -7.22 8.57 14.80
C PHE A 4 -8.09 8.08 15.96
N ILE A 5 -7.60 8.20 17.19
CA ILE A 5 -8.35 7.80 18.40
C ILE A 5 -9.62 8.65 18.55
N VAL A 6 -9.51 9.97 18.34
CA VAL A 6 -10.67 10.87 18.40
C VAL A 6 -11.73 10.50 17.36
N LEU A 7 -11.32 10.22 16.13
CA LEU A 7 -12.24 9.84 15.05
C LEU A 7 -12.91 8.48 15.33
N LEU A 8 -12.17 7.52 15.85
CA LEU A 8 -12.68 6.20 16.25
C LEU A 8 -13.67 6.32 17.41
N ALA A 9 -13.32 7.10 18.44
CA ALA A 9 -14.19 7.32 19.60
C ALA A 9 -15.51 7.99 19.19
N LEU A 10 -15.45 8.99 18.31
CA LEU A 10 -16.64 9.65 17.79
C LEU A 10 -17.55 8.67 17.02
N ASN A 11 -16.99 7.81 16.17
CA ASN A 11 -17.77 6.76 15.48
C ASN A 11 -18.44 5.80 16.46
N PHE A 12 -17.71 5.37 17.51
CA PHE A 12 -18.27 4.51 18.56
C PHE A 12 -19.41 5.17 19.30
N ILE A 13 -19.26 6.44 19.69
CA ILE A 13 -20.31 7.20 20.37
C ILE A 13 -21.55 7.31 19.48
N PHE A 14 -21.38 7.63 18.19
CA PHE A 14 -22.49 7.68 17.23
C PHE A 14 -23.20 6.32 17.09
N LEU A 15 -22.44 5.23 17.01
CA LEU A 15 -22.99 3.87 16.97
C LEU A 15 -23.78 3.54 18.23
N ILE A 16 -23.27 3.92 19.42
CA ILE A 16 -23.94 3.70 20.70
C ILE A 16 -25.23 4.51 20.80
N VAL A 17 -25.21 5.78 20.40
CA VAL A 17 -26.42 6.61 20.40
C VAL A 17 -27.48 6.02 19.46
N TRP A 18 -27.07 5.51 18.30
CA TRP A 18 -27.98 4.85 17.37
C TRP A 18 -28.55 3.55 17.94
N THR A 19 -27.72 2.66 18.51
CA THR A 19 -28.22 1.39 19.08
C THR A 19 -29.13 1.58 20.29
N VAL A 20 -28.95 2.66 21.07
CA VAL A 20 -29.83 2.99 22.20
C VAL A 20 -31.13 3.64 21.74
N LYS A 21 -31.10 4.52 20.73
CA LYS A 21 -32.30 5.24 20.25
C LYS A 21 -33.16 4.43 19.28
N ASP A 22 -32.55 3.61 18.42
CA ASP A 22 -33.26 2.79 17.44
C ASP A 22 -32.60 1.40 17.37
N PRO A 23 -32.86 0.52 18.36
CA PRO A 23 -32.29 -0.82 18.38
C PRO A 23 -32.79 -1.62 17.17
N LEU A 24 -31.89 -2.42 16.60
CA LEU A 24 -32.22 -3.29 15.48
C LEU A 24 -33.04 -4.49 15.99
N VAL A 25 -34.35 -4.45 15.82
CA VAL A 25 -35.26 -5.49 16.34
C VAL A 25 -35.40 -6.63 15.33
N TRP A 26 -35.45 -7.86 15.85
CA TRP A 26 -35.79 -9.03 15.04
C TRP A 26 -37.24 -8.95 14.55
N LYS A 27 -37.44 -8.96 13.24
CA LYS A 27 -38.74 -9.02 12.58
C LYS A 27 -38.81 -10.24 11.66
N ARG A 28 -39.95 -10.90 11.69
CA ARG A 28 -40.26 -12.02 10.80
C ARG A 28 -41.17 -11.50 9.69
N ILE A 29 -40.80 -11.76 8.44
CA ILE A 29 -41.57 -11.38 7.26
C ILE A 29 -41.99 -12.64 6.53
N ASP A 30 -43.27 -12.72 6.24
CA ASP A 30 -43.85 -13.84 5.52
C ASP A 30 -43.71 -13.60 4.02
N LEU A 31 -42.99 -14.50 3.35
CA LEU A 31 -42.74 -14.46 1.90
C LEU A 31 -43.88 -15.10 1.10
N GLY A 32 -44.95 -15.52 1.77
CA GLY A 32 -46.10 -16.19 1.18
C GLY A 32 -46.01 -17.71 1.31
N ARG A 33 -46.67 -18.39 0.38
CA ARG A 33 -46.85 -19.84 0.36
C ARG A 33 -46.04 -20.45 -0.79
N ASP A 34 -45.26 -21.48 -0.47
CA ASP A 34 -44.51 -22.24 -1.48
C ASP A 34 -45.46 -23.07 -2.36
N SER A 35 -44.98 -23.62 -3.49
CA SER A 35 -45.78 -24.44 -4.41
C SER A 35 -46.43 -25.66 -3.74
N GLU A 36 -45.85 -26.13 -2.63
CA GLU A 36 -46.33 -27.23 -1.77
C GLU A 36 -47.38 -26.80 -0.72
N GLY A 37 -47.72 -25.51 -0.64
CA GLY A 37 -48.70 -25.01 0.34
C GLY A 37 -48.11 -24.61 1.70
N THR A 38 -46.80 -24.77 1.88
CA THR A 38 -46.08 -24.44 3.13
C THR A 38 -45.85 -22.94 3.26
N PHE A 39 -45.98 -22.39 4.46
CA PHE A 39 -45.69 -20.98 4.74
C PHE A 39 -44.17 -20.74 4.77
N LEU A 40 -43.65 -19.90 3.87
CA LEU A 40 -42.25 -19.49 3.85
C LEU A 40 -42.11 -18.18 4.62
N SER A 41 -41.30 -18.20 5.68
CA SER A 41 -41.11 -17.03 6.55
C SER A 41 -39.62 -16.82 6.80
N VAL A 42 -39.14 -15.58 6.63
CA VAL A 42 -37.74 -15.21 6.85
C VAL A 42 -37.62 -14.25 8.00
N GLY A 43 -36.58 -14.45 8.81
CA GLY A 43 -36.24 -13.56 9.90
C GLY A 43 -35.15 -12.58 9.49
N LEU A 44 -35.35 -11.29 9.77
CA LEU A 44 -34.33 -10.27 9.61
C LEU A 44 -34.36 -9.25 10.73
N CYS A 45 -33.21 -8.68 11.03
CA CYS A 45 -33.15 -7.53 11.94
C CYS A 45 -33.43 -6.26 11.13
N ALA A 46 -34.53 -5.59 11.45
CA ALA A 46 -34.91 -4.32 10.83
C ALA A 46 -35.18 -3.29 11.91
N ALA A 47 -34.62 -2.10 11.71
CA ALA A 47 -35.01 -0.95 12.49
C ALA A 47 -36.41 -0.50 12.08
N SER A 48 -37.19 0.00 13.04
CA SER A 48 -38.59 0.40 12.81
C SER A 48 -38.71 1.81 12.21
N GLY A 49 -37.74 2.70 12.47
CA GLY A 49 -37.82 4.10 12.07
C GLY A 49 -37.14 4.41 10.74
N LYS A 50 -37.67 5.40 9.99
CA LYS A 50 -36.96 6.06 8.88
C LYS A 50 -35.63 6.68 9.36
N THR A 51 -35.57 7.05 10.63
CA THR A 51 -34.39 7.59 11.32
C THR A 51 -33.20 6.63 11.24
N SER A 52 -33.39 5.32 11.36
CA SER A 52 -32.30 4.34 11.25
C SER A 52 -31.61 4.35 9.89
N ALA A 53 -32.36 4.45 8.80
CA ALA A 53 -31.81 4.47 7.45
C ALA A 53 -30.98 5.74 7.23
N VAL A 54 -31.45 6.89 7.76
CA VAL A 54 -30.72 8.16 7.72
C VAL A 54 -29.44 8.08 8.57
N MET A 55 -29.51 7.54 9.78
CA MET A 55 -28.35 7.40 10.67
C MET A 55 -27.30 6.44 10.10
N PHE A 56 -27.74 5.31 9.56
CA PHE A 56 -26.86 4.38 8.86
C PHE A 56 -26.18 5.05 7.66
N GLY A 57 -26.95 5.77 6.83
CA GLY A 57 -26.43 6.52 5.70
C GLY A 57 -25.37 7.53 6.14
N LEU A 58 -25.64 8.31 7.19
CA LEU A 58 -24.72 9.30 7.73
C LEU A 58 -23.40 8.67 8.21
N ILE A 59 -23.48 7.55 8.95
CA ILE A 59 -22.29 6.82 9.40
C ILE A 59 -21.48 6.32 8.21
N VAL A 60 -22.13 5.72 7.22
CA VAL A 60 -21.47 5.26 5.99
C VAL A 60 -20.79 6.41 5.27
N THR A 61 -21.45 7.55 5.11
CA THR A 61 -20.88 8.75 4.48
C THR A 61 -19.66 9.26 5.24
N ILE A 62 -19.74 9.40 6.57
CA ILE A 62 -18.60 9.84 7.40
C ILE A 62 -17.41 8.89 7.24
N ASN A 63 -17.64 7.57 7.24
CA ASN A 63 -16.59 6.58 7.09
C ASN A 63 -15.95 6.63 5.68
N ILE A 64 -16.76 6.81 4.62
CA ILE A 64 -16.24 6.97 3.26
C ILE A 64 -15.38 8.24 3.14
N VAL A 65 -15.85 9.36 3.68
CA VAL A 65 -15.09 10.62 3.68
C VAL A 65 -13.79 10.46 4.47
N ALA A 66 -13.80 9.78 5.61
CA ALA A 66 -12.60 9.49 6.38
C ALA A 66 -11.60 8.62 5.60
N VAL A 67 -12.07 7.58 4.92
CA VAL A 67 -11.23 6.72 4.06
C VAL A 67 -10.69 7.49 2.86
N ALA A 68 -11.50 8.37 2.24
CA ALA A 68 -11.07 9.23 1.13
C ALA A 68 -9.97 10.21 1.59
N PHE A 69 -10.16 10.86 2.75
CA PHE A 69 -9.18 11.74 3.34
C PHE A 69 -7.88 11.02 3.68
N ALA A 70 -7.96 9.80 4.24
CA ALA A 70 -6.81 8.94 4.48
C ALA A 70 -6.09 8.57 3.17
N SER A 71 -6.84 8.32 2.11
CA SER A 71 -6.30 8.01 0.78
C SER A 71 -5.58 9.22 0.17
N VAL A 72 -6.12 10.44 0.34
CA VAL A 72 -5.48 11.69 -0.09
C VAL A 72 -4.20 11.94 0.70
N GLN A 73 -4.21 11.76 2.02
CA GLN A 73 -3.00 11.86 2.84
C GLN A 73 -1.94 10.84 2.40
N ALA A 74 -2.34 9.59 2.14
CA ALA A 74 -1.43 8.57 1.64
C ALA A 74 -0.87 8.92 0.26
N TYR A 75 -1.68 9.53 -0.61
CA TYR A 75 -1.24 10.01 -1.92
C TYR A 75 -0.24 11.17 -1.80
N GLN A 76 -0.52 12.15 -0.93
CA GLN A 76 0.40 13.24 -0.65
C GLN A 76 1.70 12.71 -0.06
N THR A 77 1.68 11.76 0.87
CA THR A 77 2.92 11.22 1.47
C THR A 77 3.77 10.39 0.47
N ARG A 78 3.26 10.09 -0.73
CA ARG A 78 3.98 9.36 -1.78
C ARG A 78 5.19 10.13 -2.34
N HIS A 79 5.15 11.46 -2.37
CA HIS A 79 6.27 12.26 -2.91
C HIS A 79 7.42 12.43 -1.91
N LEU A 80 7.14 12.37 -0.61
CA LEU A 80 8.14 12.43 0.46
C LEU A 80 8.84 11.08 0.72
N SER A 81 8.48 10.02 -0.01
CA SER A 81 8.88 8.63 0.28
C SER A 81 10.27 8.25 -0.24
N VAL A 82 11.20 9.20 -0.39
CA VAL A 82 12.56 8.93 -0.89
C VAL A 82 13.32 7.89 -0.04
N ALA A 83 12.88 7.64 1.20
CA ALA A 83 13.48 6.69 2.13
C ALA A 83 12.75 5.32 2.29
N TYR A 84 11.48 5.18 1.87
CA TYR A 84 10.71 3.95 2.14
C TYR A 84 9.85 3.53 0.93
N HIS A 85 10.33 2.53 0.20
CA HIS A 85 9.58 1.79 -0.83
C HIS A 85 8.26 1.16 -0.31
N GLU A 86 8.03 1.15 1.01
CA GLU A 86 6.84 0.60 1.69
C GLU A 86 5.60 1.49 1.54
N SER A 87 5.81 2.81 1.51
CA SER A 87 4.75 3.83 1.51
C SER A 87 3.85 3.74 0.27
N LYS A 88 4.40 3.29 -0.87
CA LYS A 88 3.67 3.11 -2.12
C LYS A 88 2.64 1.98 -2.03
N PHE A 89 2.94 0.91 -1.29
CA PHE A 89 2.03 -0.23 -1.12
C PHE A 89 0.88 0.11 -0.17
N VAL A 90 1.14 0.96 0.84
CA VAL A 90 0.10 1.48 1.74
C VAL A 90 -0.88 2.39 1.00
N GLY A 91 -0.39 3.24 0.09
CA GLY A 91 -1.26 4.03 -0.77
C GLY A 91 -2.10 3.17 -1.71
N LEU A 92 -1.53 2.07 -2.22
CA LEU A 92 -2.24 1.13 -3.09
C LEU A 92 -3.33 0.34 -2.34
N SER A 93 -3.06 -0.11 -1.11
CA SER A 93 -4.06 -0.82 -0.30
C SER A 93 -5.24 0.08 0.07
N LEU A 94 -5.00 1.37 0.39
CA LEU A 94 -6.07 2.35 0.61
C LEU A 94 -6.91 2.59 -0.65
N ALA A 95 -6.29 2.65 -1.83
CA ALA A 95 -7.02 2.75 -3.09
C ALA A 95 -7.91 1.54 -3.35
N SER A 96 -7.46 0.32 -3.03
CA SER A 96 -8.27 -0.89 -3.13
C SER A 96 -9.47 -0.90 -2.17
N ILE A 97 -9.31 -0.35 -0.96
CA ILE A 97 -10.41 -0.17 -0.01
C ILE A 97 -11.44 0.81 -0.58
N LEU A 98 -10.99 1.94 -1.12
CA LEU A 98 -11.87 2.94 -1.72
C LEU A 98 -12.66 2.38 -2.92
N GLN A 99 -11.99 1.64 -3.82
CA GLN A 99 -12.63 0.96 -4.94
C GLN A 99 -13.68 -0.06 -4.47
N SER A 100 -13.35 -0.81 -3.41
CA SER A 100 -14.25 -1.80 -2.82
C SER A 100 -15.50 -1.18 -2.20
N LEU A 101 -15.39 0.01 -1.60
CA LEU A 101 -16.54 0.77 -1.10
C LEU A 101 -17.44 1.26 -2.25
N LEU A 102 -16.85 1.75 -3.34
CA LEU A 102 -17.57 2.18 -4.54
C LEU A 102 -18.39 1.06 -5.18
N ILE A 103 -17.84 -0.16 -5.23
CA ILE A 103 -18.53 -1.34 -5.77
C ILE A 103 -19.51 -1.95 -4.73
N GLY A 104 -19.16 -1.90 -3.44
CA GLY A 104 -19.96 -2.50 -2.37
C GLY A 104 -21.34 -1.87 -2.18
N ILE A 105 -21.45 -0.55 -2.33
CA ILE A 105 -22.73 0.18 -2.18
C ILE A 105 -23.79 -0.26 -3.22
N PRO A 106 -23.54 -0.21 -4.53
CA PRO A 106 -24.51 -0.68 -5.52
C PRO A 106 -24.76 -2.19 -5.43
N LEU A 107 -23.74 -2.97 -5.04
CA LEU A 107 -23.88 -4.40 -4.84
C LEU A 107 -24.82 -4.74 -3.65
N LEU A 108 -24.84 -3.91 -2.62
CA LEU A 108 -25.80 -4.04 -1.52
C LEU A 108 -27.22 -3.67 -1.93
N PHE A 109 -27.38 -2.74 -2.88
CA PHE A 109 -28.68 -2.31 -3.37
C PHE A 109 -29.33 -3.37 -4.29
N ILE A 110 -28.55 -3.96 -5.19
CA ILE A 110 -29.06 -4.94 -6.17
C ILE A 110 -29.54 -6.24 -5.52
N THR A 111 -28.96 -6.63 -4.39
CA THR A 111 -29.23 -7.92 -3.73
C THR A 111 -30.46 -7.91 -2.80
N ASN A 112 -31.31 -6.89 -2.86
CA ASN A 112 -32.48 -6.80 -1.97
C ASN A 112 -33.60 -7.81 -2.26
N GLN A 113 -33.54 -8.57 -3.36
CA GLN A 113 -34.62 -9.46 -3.79
C GLN A 113 -34.64 -10.82 -3.07
N ASN A 114 -33.49 -11.35 -2.65
CA ASN A 114 -33.38 -12.67 -2.03
C ASN A 114 -32.47 -12.63 -0.80
N SER A 115 -33.00 -13.07 0.36
CA SER A 115 -32.25 -13.07 1.64
C SER A 115 -31.01 -13.97 1.61
N VAL A 116 -31.11 -15.13 0.95
CA VAL A 116 -30.01 -16.08 0.77
C VAL A 116 -28.90 -15.47 -0.10
N ALA A 117 -29.27 -14.87 -1.24
CA ALA A 117 -28.32 -14.23 -2.13
C ALA A 117 -27.62 -13.04 -1.45
N LYS A 118 -28.38 -12.24 -0.69
CA LYS A 118 -27.88 -11.10 0.08
C LYS A 118 -26.82 -11.50 1.08
N TYR A 119 -27.03 -12.60 1.81
CA TYR A 119 -26.06 -13.11 2.75
C TYR A 119 -24.79 -13.60 2.06
N SER A 120 -24.91 -14.45 1.03
CA SER A 120 -23.76 -14.98 0.30
C SER A 120 -22.91 -13.87 -0.34
N ILE A 121 -23.54 -12.91 -1.01
CA ILE A 121 -22.85 -11.81 -1.68
C ILE A 121 -22.11 -10.94 -0.66
N ARG A 122 -22.72 -10.61 0.47
CA ARG A 122 -22.07 -9.84 1.55
C ARG A 122 -20.83 -10.54 2.09
N THR A 123 -20.93 -11.84 2.35
CA THR A 123 -19.82 -12.63 2.90
C THR A 123 -18.66 -12.71 1.92
N ILE A 124 -18.93 -13.03 0.65
CA ILE A 124 -17.91 -13.10 -0.41
C ILE A 124 -17.26 -11.73 -0.62
N LEU A 125 -18.06 -10.65 -0.61
CA LEU A 125 -17.55 -9.28 -0.73
C LEU A 125 -16.57 -8.96 0.40
N VAL A 126 -16.97 -9.15 1.67
CA VAL A 126 -16.11 -8.86 2.82
C VAL A 126 -14.84 -9.71 2.78
N PHE A 127 -14.97 -11.00 2.46
CA PHE A 127 -13.83 -11.90 2.31
C PHE A 127 -12.85 -11.42 1.23
N ALA A 128 -13.35 -11.07 0.04
CA ALA A 128 -12.53 -10.58 -1.06
C ALA A 128 -11.81 -9.26 -0.70
N ILE A 129 -12.48 -8.35 0.00
CA ILE A 129 -11.90 -7.08 0.45
C ILE A 129 -10.77 -7.34 1.44
N CYS A 130 -11.03 -8.16 2.47
CA CYS A 130 -10.03 -8.50 3.49
C CYS A 130 -8.81 -9.19 2.85
N MET A 131 -9.03 -10.19 2.00
CA MET A 131 -7.95 -10.88 1.29
C MET A 131 -7.14 -9.92 0.41
N SER A 132 -7.80 -9.02 -0.31
CA SER A 132 -7.12 -8.01 -1.14
C SER A 132 -6.24 -7.09 -0.28
N VAL A 133 -6.78 -6.52 0.80
CA VAL A 133 -6.05 -5.60 1.69
C VAL A 133 -4.86 -6.29 2.35
N LEU A 134 -5.07 -7.49 2.90
CA LEU A 134 -4.00 -8.28 3.52
C LEU A 134 -2.92 -8.60 2.49
N CYS A 135 -3.30 -9.04 1.29
CA CYS A 135 -2.36 -9.32 0.22
C CYS A 135 -1.53 -8.07 -0.13
N PHE A 136 -2.15 -6.91 -0.37
CA PHE A 136 -1.41 -5.68 -0.68
C PHE A 136 -0.46 -5.22 0.44
N ILE A 137 -0.81 -5.45 1.70
CA ILE A 137 0.05 -5.11 2.85
C ILE A 137 1.19 -6.12 3.02
N PHE A 138 0.97 -7.42 2.79
CA PHE A 138 1.96 -8.47 3.02
C PHE A 138 2.85 -8.79 1.81
N LEU A 139 2.40 -8.53 0.58
CA LEU A 139 3.19 -8.66 -0.65
C LEU A 139 4.58 -7.98 -0.58
N PRO A 140 4.72 -6.71 -0.13
CA PRO A 140 6.03 -6.07 -0.04
C PRO A 140 6.95 -6.73 1.00
N LYS A 141 6.40 -7.35 2.05
CA LYS A 141 7.17 -8.10 3.05
C LYS A 141 7.72 -9.40 2.50
N MET A 142 6.90 -10.15 1.76
CA MET A 142 7.33 -11.41 1.15
C MET A 142 8.40 -11.21 0.08
N ASN A 143 8.30 -10.14 -0.71
CA ASN A 143 9.25 -9.90 -1.80
C ASN A 143 10.63 -9.41 -1.33
N ARG A 144 10.73 -8.86 -0.11
CA ARG A 144 12.02 -8.51 0.51
C ARG A 144 12.77 -9.70 1.12
N GLY A 145 12.07 -10.74 1.54
CA GLY A 145 12.69 -11.96 2.05
C GLY A 145 13.37 -12.81 0.96
N LYS A 146 12.98 -12.66 -0.31
CA LYS A 146 13.53 -13.44 -1.44
C LYS A 146 14.82 -12.86 -2.03
N ASN A 147 15.18 -11.62 -1.70
CA ASN A 147 16.34 -10.94 -2.28
C ASN A 147 17.61 -11.03 -1.41
N THR A 148 17.56 -11.72 -0.25
CA THR A 148 18.73 -11.99 0.61
C THR A 148 19.35 -13.37 0.36
N THR A 149 19.03 -14.02 -0.76
CA THR A 149 19.61 -15.32 -1.16
C THR A 149 20.14 -15.28 -2.59
N GLY A 150 20.77 -14.17 -2.99
CA GLY A 150 21.28 -13.97 -4.35
C GLY A 150 22.72 -13.46 -4.48
N HIS A 151 23.51 -13.41 -3.40
CA HIS A 151 24.94 -13.14 -3.49
C HIS A 151 25.75 -13.88 -2.43
N THR A 152 25.57 -15.20 -2.35
CA THR A 152 26.64 -16.07 -1.89
C THR A 152 27.38 -16.53 -3.15
N ASN A 153 28.39 -15.76 -3.56
CA ASN A 153 29.51 -16.31 -4.33
C ASN A 153 30.23 -17.31 -3.42
N ARG A 154 29.64 -18.48 -3.22
CA ARG A 154 30.37 -19.69 -2.84
C ARG A 154 31.06 -20.13 -4.11
N SER A 155 32.18 -19.46 -4.42
CA SER A 155 33.25 -20.12 -5.14
C SER A 155 33.71 -21.26 -4.22
N SER A 156 33.12 -22.44 -4.44
CA SER A 156 33.63 -23.71 -3.94
C SER A 156 34.93 -24.01 -4.67
N SER A 157 36.01 -23.32 -4.30
CA SER A 157 37.37 -23.77 -4.61
C SER A 157 37.64 -24.95 -3.68
N PHE A 158 37.24 -26.13 -4.14
CA PHE A 158 37.79 -27.40 -3.67
C PHE A 158 39.32 -27.31 -3.74
N MET A 159 39.95 -27.26 -2.58
CA MET A 159 41.40 -27.25 -2.45
C MET A 159 41.88 -28.69 -2.66
N SER A 160 42.02 -29.09 -3.93
CA SER A 160 42.71 -30.34 -4.28
C SER A 160 44.21 -30.13 -4.12
N GLY A 161 44.76 -30.73 -3.07
CA GLY A 161 46.20 -30.73 -2.83
C GLY A 161 46.98 -31.61 -3.80
N SER A 162 48.24 -31.19 -4.01
CA SER A 162 49.42 -32.00 -4.38
C SER A 162 49.57 -32.42 -5.86
N ARG A 163 50.62 -31.88 -6.51
CA ARG A 163 51.83 -32.65 -6.85
C ARG A 163 52.98 -31.75 -7.34
N ARG A 164 53.96 -31.61 -6.44
CA ARG A 164 55.43 -31.71 -6.61
C ARG A 164 55.94 -31.90 -8.05
N GLY A 165 56.78 -30.98 -8.52
CA GLY A 165 57.70 -31.16 -9.65
C GLY A 165 58.92 -30.27 -9.46
N LYS A 166 60.08 -30.88 -9.21
CA LYS A 166 61.36 -30.25 -8.85
C LYS A 166 62.35 -30.56 -9.97
N SER A 167 62.93 -29.55 -10.61
CA SER A 167 64.27 -29.67 -11.21
C SER A 167 64.86 -28.28 -11.52
N ASN A 168 66.10 -28.12 -11.10
CA ASN A 168 66.95 -26.95 -11.19
C ASN A 168 67.50 -26.77 -12.61
N ILE A 169 67.56 -25.54 -13.13
CA ILE A 169 68.61 -25.12 -14.09
C ILE A 169 69.05 -23.68 -13.77
N THR A 170 70.37 -23.54 -13.83
CA THR A 170 71.29 -22.48 -13.44
C THR A 170 71.16 -21.16 -14.21
N SER A 171 71.57 -20.10 -13.50
CA SER A 171 71.77 -18.69 -13.85
C SER A 171 72.11 -18.33 -15.30
N SER A 172 71.41 -17.31 -15.81
CA SER A 172 72.02 -16.22 -16.58
C SER A 172 71.21 -14.93 -16.39
N ASN A 173 71.96 -13.84 -16.18
CA ASN A 173 71.48 -12.51 -15.84
C ASN A 173 70.65 -11.90 -16.98
N MET A 174 69.46 -11.39 -16.68
CA MET A 174 69.07 -10.03 -17.09
C MET A 174 67.91 -9.56 -16.21
N THR A 175 68.21 -8.55 -15.41
CA THR A 175 67.32 -7.86 -14.47
C THR A 175 66.13 -7.23 -15.17
N GLN A 176 64.93 -7.77 -14.93
CA GLN A 176 63.68 -7.06 -15.15
C GLN A 176 62.70 -7.43 -14.04
N SER A 177 62.79 -6.72 -12.91
CA SER A 177 61.78 -6.72 -11.85
C SER A 177 62.03 -5.54 -10.91
N THR A 178 61.17 -4.53 -11.00
CA THR A 178 60.58 -3.89 -9.82
C THR A 178 59.31 -3.20 -10.30
N ASP A 179 58.24 -3.99 -10.37
CA ASP A 179 56.87 -3.49 -10.30
C ASP A 179 56.69 -2.91 -8.88
N GLY A 180 57.17 -1.69 -8.74
CA GLY A 180 57.07 -0.87 -7.56
C GLY A 180 55.80 -0.05 -7.61
N ASN A 181 54.76 -0.53 -6.93
CA ASN A 181 53.89 0.27 -6.08
C ASN A 181 53.51 1.66 -6.63
N ILE A 182 52.58 1.70 -7.59
CA ILE A 182 51.74 2.87 -7.78
C ILE A 182 50.30 2.40 -7.63
N LYS A 183 49.74 2.68 -6.45
CA LYS A 183 48.32 2.56 -6.14
C LYS A 183 47.51 3.33 -7.19
N SER A 184 47.13 2.63 -8.25
CA SER A 184 46.24 3.15 -9.28
C SER A 184 44.86 3.33 -8.66
N SER A 185 44.59 4.60 -8.34
CA SER A 185 43.30 5.27 -8.31
C SER A 185 42.09 4.35 -8.52
N ARG A 186 41.61 3.76 -7.42
CA ARG A 186 40.27 3.19 -7.37
C ARG A 186 39.31 4.37 -7.28
N TYR A 187 38.94 4.93 -8.43
CA TYR A 187 37.83 5.86 -8.54
C TYR A 187 36.60 5.22 -7.91
N ILE A 188 36.18 5.75 -6.76
CA ILE A 188 34.88 5.47 -6.17
C ILE A 188 33.86 6.02 -7.16
N LYS A 189 33.21 5.13 -7.93
CA LYS A 189 32.05 5.50 -8.74
C LYS A 189 30.89 5.75 -7.79
N VAL A 190 30.82 6.97 -7.25
CA VAL A 190 29.66 7.48 -6.54
C VAL A 190 28.51 7.48 -7.55
N ARG A 191 27.57 6.57 -7.36
CA ARG A 191 26.31 6.53 -8.11
C ARG A 191 25.42 7.67 -7.60
N SER A 192 25.77 8.91 -7.95
CA SER A 192 24.89 10.07 -7.89
C SER A 192 24.10 10.12 -9.19
N ASN A 193 22.91 9.52 -9.22
CA ASN A 193 22.04 9.62 -10.39
C ASN A 193 20.55 9.82 -10.04
N GLY A 194 20.26 10.25 -8.80
CA GLY A 194 18.91 10.62 -8.36
C GLY A 194 18.79 12.07 -7.89
N ASN A 195 19.88 12.64 -7.38
CA ASN A 195 19.89 14.02 -6.89
C ASN A 195 20.06 15.04 -8.02
N ASN A 196 20.74 14.65 -9.11
CA ASN A 196 21.04 15.58 -10.19
C ASN A 196 19.78 16.02 -10.94
N THR A 197 18.74 15.18 -11.05
CA THR A 197 17.52 15.57 -11.78
C THR A 197 16.66 16.56 -11.00
N ALA A 198 16.52 16.38 -9.68
CA ALA A 198 15.77 17.31 -8.82
C ALA A 198 16.52 18.64 -8.64
N VAL A 199 17.84 18.57 -8.43
CA VAL A 199 18.69 19.77 -8.32
C VAL A 199 18.73 20.53 -9.65
N ASN A 200 18.75 19.85 -10.79
CA ASN A 200 18.70 20.51 -12.10
C ASN A 200 17.33 21.18 -12.34
N GLU A 201 16.22 20.61 -11.85
CA GLU A 201 14.90 21.24 -11.98
C GLU A 201 14.78 22.51 -11.12
N GLU A 202 15.38 22.51 -9.93
CA GLU A 202 15.40 23.66 -9.02
C GLU A 202 16.33 24.79 -9.54
N ILE A 203 17.45 24.43 -10.16
CA ILE A 203 18.36 25.38 -10.83
C ILE A 203 17.70 26.06 -12.02
N GLU A 204 16.92 25.35 -12.84
CA GLU A 204 16.21 25.96 -13.97
C GLU A 204 15.08 26.90 -13.51
N ARG A 205 14.40 26.59 -12.40
CA ARG A 205 13.42 27.52 -11.79
C ARG A 205 14.08 28.79 -11.27
N LEU A 206 15.20 28.67 -10.56
CA LEU A 206 15.94 29.83 -10.04
C LEU A 206 16.53 30.70 -11.17
N LYS A 207 16.98 30.10 -12.27
CA LYS A 207 17.44 30.85 -13.45
C LYS A 207 16.33 31.68 -14.09
N GLU A 208 15.11 31.14 -14.20
CA GLU A 208 13.97 31.88 -14.73
C GLU A 208 13.53 33.02 -13.81
N GLU A 209 13.58 32.83 -12.48
CA GLU A 209 13.32 33.92 -11.53
C GLU A 209 14.36 35.05 -11.62
N VAL A 210 15.65 34.70 -11.70
CA VAL A 210 16.73 35.69 -11.86
C VAL A 210 16.57 36.46 -13.18
N LYS A 211 16.21 35.78 -14.28
CA LYS A 211 15.97 36.41 -15.58
C LYS A 211 14.80 37.40 -15.53
N ARG A 212 13.72 37.06 -14.82
CA ARG A 212 12.59 37.99 -14.61
C ARG A 212 12.97 39.20 -13.77
N LEU A 213 13.77 39.02 -12.71
CA LEU A 213 14.24 40.13 -11.88
C LEU A 213 15.20 41.05 -12.64
N GLN A 214 16.07 40.52 -13.49
CA GLN A 214 16.96 41.33 -14.33
C GLN A 214 16.21 42.21 -15.35
N ILE A 215 15.09 41.72 -15.91
CA ILE A 215 14.25 42.51 -16.82
C ILE A 215 13.57 43.66 -16.09
N ILE A 216 13.15 43.46 -14.83
CA ILE A 216 12.52 44.50 -14.01
C ILE A 216 13.52 45.59 -13.59
N VAL A 217 14.78 45.22 -13.33
CA VAL A 217 15.84 46.17 -12.93
C VAL A 217 16.43 46.94 -14.13
N ALA A 218 16.24 46.47 -15.36
CA ALA A 218 16.81 47.07 -16.57
C ALA A 218 15.90 48.09 -17.29
N GLN A 219 14.73 48.43 -16.76
CA GLN A 219 13.94 49.57 -17.25
C GLN A 219 14.28 50.83 -16.44
N PRO A 220 14.82 51.90 -17.09
CA PRO A 220 15.12 53.17 -16.44
C PRO A 220 13.87 53.93 -16.00
#